data_AF-I4GAY7-F1
#
_entry.id   AF-I4GAY7-F1
#
_cell.length_a   1.000
_cell.length_b   1.000
_cell.length_c   1.000
_cell.angle_alpha   90.00
_cell.angle_beta   90.00
_cell.angle_gamma   90.00
#
_symmetry.space_group_name_H-M   'P 1'
#
loop_
_entity.id
_entity.type
_entity.pdbx_description
1 polymer ?
#
loop_
_entity_poly.entity_id
_entity_poly.type
_entity_poly.pdbx_seq_one_letter_code
_entity_poly.pdbx_strand_id
1 'polypeptide(L)'
;MYRKSELPSTPPENFELPFEGKLSQDNRWVIMANLIPWSEFEAEYASLFSEEMGAPAKTFRTALGALIIKEKLGTSDRETVEQIKENPYLQYFLGFSAYSNEPRFEASMLVHFRERIPR
;
A
#
# COMPACT_ATOMS: atom_id res chain seq x y z
N MET A 1 4.74 26.98 -33.73
CA MET A 1 3.31 26.70 -34.02
C MET A 1 3.00 25.29 -33.52
N TYR A 2 2.06 25.13 -32.60
CA TYR A 2 1.59 23.80 -32.19
C TYR A 2 0.73 23.21 -33.31
N ARG A 3 1.12 22.06 -33.86
CA ARG A 3 0.34 21.36 -34.89
C ARG A 3 -0.71 20.52 -34.14
N LYS A 4 -1.99 20.89 -34.30
CA LYS A 4 -3.10 20.07 -33.81
C LYS A 4 -3.11 18.77 -34.62
N SER A 5 -2.42 17.74 -34.14
CA SER A 5 -2.67 16.36 -34.55
C SER A 5 -3.89 15.84 -33.80
N GLU A 6 -4.58 14.86 -34.36
CA GLU A 6 -5.61 14.12 -33.65
C GLU A 6 -5.03 13.55 -32.36
N LEU A 7 -5.75 13.71 -31.25
CA LEU A 7 -5.31 13.20 -29.96
C LEU A 7 -5.45 11.67 -29.98
N PRO A 8 -4.44 10.92 -29.53
CA PRO A 8 -4.57 9.47 -29.41
C PRO A 8 -5.70 9.13 -28.44
N SER A 9 -6.68 8.36 -28.93
CA SER A 9 -7.80 7.83 -28.13
C SER A 9 -7.63 6.32 -28.03
N THR A 10 -6.93 5.86 -27.00
CA THR A 10 -6.78 4.43 -26.72
C THR A 10 -7.78 4.07 -25.63
N PRO A 11 -8.77 3.19 -25.90
CA PRO A 11 -9.67 2.72 -24.86
C PRO A 11 -8.88 1.88 -23.84
N PRO A 12 -9.28 1.85 -22.55
CA PRO A 12 -8.57 1.12 -21.50
C PRO A 12 -8.33 -0.35 -21.83
N GLU A 13 -9.27 -1.01 -22.54
CA GLU A 13 -9.18 -2.41 -22.96
C GLU A 13 -8.02 -2.69 -23.92
N ASN A 14 -7.60 -1.68 -24.70
CA ASN A 14 -6.49 -1.76 -25.64
C ASN A 14 -5.20 -1.17 -25.06
N PHE A 15 -5.21 -0.75 -23.80
CA PHE A 15 -4.02 -0.24 -23.14
C PHE A 15 -3.13 -1.43 -22.75
N GLU A 16 -1.98 -1.55 -23.40
CA GLU A 16 -1.04 -2.63 -23.13
C GLU A 16 -0.41 -2.46 -21.73
N LEU A 17 -0.49 -3.52 -20.93
CA LEU A 17 0.22 -3.63 -19.66
C LEU A 17 1.37 -4.64 -19.85
N PRO A 18 2.56 -4.22 -20.31
CA PRO A 18 3.72 -5.09 -20.47
C PRO A 18 4.30 -5.43 -19.09
N PHE A 19 3.55 -6.14 -18.28
CA PHE A 19 3.99 -6.61 -16.97
C PHE A 19 4.52 -8.03 -17.15
N GLU A 20 5.84 -8.21 -17.04
CA GLU A 20 6.51 -9.53 -16.99
C GLU A 20 6.18 -10.33 -15.70
N GLY A 21 5.08 -9.99 -15.01
CA GLY A 21 4.58 -10.67 -13.82
C GLY A 21 5.44 -10.48 -12.56
N LYS A 22 6.55 -9.74 -12.62
CA LYS A 22 7.46 -9.52 -11.48
C LYS A 22 7.59 -8.04 -11.15
N LEU A 23 7.65 -7.75 -9.84
CA LEU A 23 8.01 -6.42 -9.36
C LEU A 23 9.50 -6.18 -9.59
N SER A 24 9.84 -4.98 -10.02
CA SER A 24 11.24 -4.58 -10.17
C SER A 24 11.89 -4.42 -8.80
N GLN A 25 13.03 -5.07 -8.58
CA GLN A 25 13.74 -5.04 -7.28
C GLN A 25 14.36 -3.68 -6.96
N ASP A 26 14.62 -2.87 -7.97
CA ASP A 26 15.15 -1.50 -7.86
C ASP A 26 14.08 -0.46 -7.51
N ASN A 27 12.80 -0.87 -7.42
CA ASN A 27 11.73 0.04 -7.04
C ASN A 27 11.90 0.51 -5.58
N ARG A 28 11.73 1.82 -5.36
CA ARG A 28 11.86 2.45 -4.04
C ARG A 28 11.10 1.75 -2.92
N TRP A 29 9.90 1.22 -3.19
CA TRP A 29 9.06 0.55 -2.20
C TRP A 29 9.54 -0.87 -1.92
N VAL A 30 10.07 -1.57 -2.93
CA VAL A 30 10.66 -2.91 -2.75
C VAL A 30 11.93 -2.80 -1.92
N ILE A 31 12.80 -1.84 -2.23
CA ILE A 31 14.01 -1.57 -1.46
C ILE A 31 13.63 -1.25 0.00
N MET A 32 12.68 -0.34 0.22
CA MET A 32 12.26 0.05 1.57
C MET A 32 11.64 -1.11 2.36
N ALA A 33 10.85 -1.97 1.70
CA ALA A 33 10.29 -3.17 2.33
C ALA A 33 11.38 -4.10 2.87
N ASN A 34 12.53 -4.18 2.20
CA ASN A 34 13.65 -5.03 2.62
C ASN A 34 14.53 -4.39 3.71
N LEU A 35 14.48 -3.07 3.87
CA LEU A 35 15.28 -2.35 4.87
C LEU A 35 14.64 -2.31 6.26
N ILE A 36 13.30 -2.38 6.33
CA ILE A 36 12.57 -2.30 7.60
C ILE A 36 12.52 -3.70 8.23
N PRO A 37 12.98 -3.88 9.48
CA PRO A 37 12.95 -5.17 10.16
C PRO A 37 11.55 -5.47 10.73
N TRP A 38 10.58 -5.72 9.85
CA TRP A 38 9.17 -5.87 10.21
C TRP A 38 8.91 -6.89 11.33
N SER A 39 9.63 -8.02 11.31
CA SER A 39 9.46 -9.10 12.26
C SER A 39 9.83 -8.73 13.70
N GLU A 40 10.75 -7.78 13.89
CA GLU A 40 11.20 -7.36 15.22
C GLU A 40 10.08 -6.63 15.97
N PHE A 41 9.28 -5.84 15.24
CA PHE A 41 8.21 -5.02 15.81
C PHE A 41 6.85 -5.73 15.84
N GLU A 42 6.66 -6.80 15.06
CA GLU A 42 5.38 -7.52 15.00
C GLU A 42 5.00 -8.11 16.36
N ALA A 43 5.96 -8.60 17.14
CA ALA A 43 5.69 -9.20 18.46
C ALA A 43 5.16 -8.16 19.48
N GLU A 44 5.78 -6.99 19.54
CA GLU A 44 5.34 -5.89 20.40
C GLU A 44 3.95 -5.41 19.99
N TYR A 45 3.74 -5.21 18.69
CA TYR A 45 2.45 -4.78 18.16
C TYR A 45 1.34 -5.82 18.40
N ALA A 46 1.62 -7.11 18.21
CA ALA A 46 0.66 -8.19 18.48
C ALA A 46 0.23 -8.23 19.95
N SER A 47 1.12 -7.88 20.88
CA SER A 47 0.81 -7.84 22.32
C SER A 47 -0.26 -6.81 22.72
N LEU A 48 -0.54 -5.83 21.85
CA LEU A 48 -1.58 -4.82 22.05
C LEU A 48 -3.00 -5.34 21.80
N PHE A 49 -3.16 -6.55 21.27
CA PHE A 49 -4.44 -7.15 20.94
C PHE A 49 -4.73 -8.36 21.82
N SER A 50 -5.97 -8.45 22.31
CA SER A 50 -6.46 -9.66 22.97
C SER A 50 -6.90 -10.69 21.94
N GLU A 51 -6.61 -11.97 22.19
CA GLU A 51 -6.99 -13.07 21.28
C GLU A 51 -8.51 -13.35 21.27
N GLU A 52 -9.25 -12.85 22.26
CA GLU A 52 -10.56 -13.45 22.59
C GLU A 52 -11.77 -12.91 21.80
N MET A 53 -11.80 -11.69 21.26
CA MET A 53 -12.95 -11.22 20.45
C MET A 53 -12.65 -10.05 19.51
N GLY A 54 -13.06 -10.16 18.24
CA GLY A 54 -13.07 -9.05 17.26
C GLY A 54 -12.75 -9.47 15.83
N ALA A 55 -12.81 -8.53 14.89
CA ALA A 55 -12.27 -8.75 13.55
C ALA A 55 -10.73 -8.83 13.63
N PRO A 56 -10.06 -9.71 12.84
CA PRO A 56 -8.62 -9.85 12.88
C PRO A 56 -7.91 -8.50 12.68
N ALA A 57 -6.99 -8.18 13.59
CA ALA A 57 -6.16 -6.99 13.45
C ALA A 57 -5.28 -7.11 12.19
N LYS A 58 -5.05 -5.97 11.53
CA LYS A 58 -4.06 -5.89 10.44
C LYS A 58 -2.65 -6.01 11.04
N THR A 59 -1.74 -6.66 10.32
CA THR A 59 -0.34 -6.83 10.75
C THR A 59 0.35 -5.49 10.97
N PHE A 60 1.43 -5.50 11.75
CA PHE A 60 2.22 -4.29 11.99
C PHE A 60 2.73 -3.71 10.67
N ARG A 61 3.22 -4.58 9.76
CA ARG A 61 3.68 -4.18 8.43
C ARG A 61 2.60 -3.44 7.62
N THR A 62 1.35 -3.89 7.66
CA THR A 62 0.25 -3.18 6.99
C THR A 62 -0.02 -1.83 7.66
N ALA A 63 -0.10 -1.80 8.99
CA ALA A 63 -0.43 -0.60 9.73
C ALA A 63 0.63 0.49 9.56
N LEU A 64 1.89 0.20 9.90
CA LEU A 64 3.01 1.12 9.77
C LEU A 64 3.27 1.46 8.29
N GLY A 65 3.24 0.46 7.42
CA GLY A 65 3.47 0.67 5.99
C GLY A 65 2.46 1.64 5.38
N ALA A 66 1.19 1.57 5.76
CA ALA A 66 0.17 2.51 5.28
C ALA A 66 0.45 3.95 5.74
N LEU A 67 0.92 4.13 6.98
CA LEU A 67 1.30 5.44 7.50
C LEU A 67 2.54 5.99 6.79
N ILE A 68 3.54 5.15 6.51
CA ILE A 68 4.73 5.54 5.73
C ILE A 68 4.32 5.97 4.32
N ILE A 69 3.44 5.21 3.64
CA ILE A 69 2.95 5.57 2.30
C ILE A 69 2.30 6.94 2.33
N LYS A 70 1.36 7.14 3.27
CA LYS A 70 0.66 8.42 3.42
C LYS A 70 1.64 9.58 3.59
N GLU A 71 2.60 9.45 4.51
CA GLU A 71 3.56 10.52 4.81
C GLU A 71 4.49 10.80 3.62
N LYS A 72 4.96 9.75 2.94
CA LYS A 72 5.83 9.86 1.77
C LYS A 72 5.15 10.47 0.54
N LEU A 73 3.85 10.25 0.38
CA LEU A 73 3.09 10.75 -0.77
C LEU A 73 2.37 12.08 -0.45
N GLY A 74 2.23 12.45 0.83
CA GLY A 74 1.53 13.67 1.24
C GLY A 74 0.03 13.63 0.95
N THR A 75 -0.57 12.44 0.94
CA THR A 75 -1.96 12.21 0.49
C THR A 75 -2.95 12.20 1.67
N SER A 76 -4.24 12.37 1.34
CA SER A 76 -5.32 12.15 2.32
C SER A 76 -5.45 10.66 2.69
N ASP A 77 -6.16 10.33 3.77
CA ASP A 77 -6.38 8.92 4.15
C ASP A 77 -7.12 8.15 3.03
N ARG A 78 -8.14 8.77 2.42
CA ARG A 78 -8.89 8.17 1.30
C ARG A 78 -8.02 7.98 0.07
N GLU A 79 -7.29 9.02 -0.32
CA GLU A 79 -6.38 8.95 -1.47
C GLU A 79 -5.28 7.90 -1.27
N THR A 80 -4.77 7.75 -0.04
CA THR A 80 -3.78 6.72 0.27
C THR A 80 -4.31 5.32 0.00
N VAL A 81 -5.59 5.04 0.33
CA VAL A 81 -6.21 3.74 0.05
C VAL A 81 -6.34 3.50 -1.46
N GLU A 82 -6.75 4.52 -2.23
CA GLU A 82 -6.85 4.41 -3.70
C GLU A 82 -5.47 4.16 -4.33
N GLN A 83 -4.44 4.90 -3.90
CA GLN A 83 -3.05 4.67 -4.35
C GLN A 83 -2.59 3.23 -4.08
N ILE A 84 -2.92 2.69 -2.90
CA ILE A 84 -2.60 1.30 -2.55
C ILE A 84 -3.38 0.31 -3.45
N LYS A 85 -4.66 0.57 -3.72
CA LYS A 85 -5.50 -0.26 -4.60
C LYS A 85 -4.93 -0.33 -6.02
N GLU A 86 -4.45 0.79 -6.54
CA GLU A 86 -3.99 0.92 -7.92
C GLU A 86 -2.55 0.46 -8.13
N ASN A 87 -1.72 0.40 -7.07
CA ASN A 87 -0.29 0.19 -7.20
C ASN A 87 0.22 -1.13 -6.58
N PRO A 88 0.71 -2.09 -7.40
CA PRO A 88 1.18 -3.38 -6.89
C PRO A 88 2.46 -3.27 -6.03
N TYR A 89 3.29 -2.24 -6.23
CA TYR A 89 4.46 -1.99 -5.38
C TYR A 89 4.08 -1.57 -3.96
N LEU A 90 3.01 -0.79 -3.82
CA LEU A 90 2.48 -0.40 -2.51
C LEU A 90 1.85 -1.59 -1.79
N GLN A 91 1.12 -2.45 -2.51
CA GLN A 91 0.57 -3.66 -1.92
C GLN A 91 1.67 -4.61 -1.44
N TYR A 92 2.74 -4.78 -2.21
CA TYR A 92 3.92 -5.52 -1.78
C TYR A 92 4.60 -4.90 -0.56
N PHE A 93 4.76 -3.57 -0.53
CA PHE A 93 5.35 -2.87 0.62
C PHE A 93 4.59 -3.18 1.92
N LEU A 94 3.26 -3.22 1.86
CA LEU A 94 2.37 -3.58 2.98
C LEU A 94 2.39 -5.06 3.37
N GLY A 95 3.08 -5.91 2.61
CA GLY A 95 3.24 -7.33 2.90
C GLY A 95 2.23 -8.25 2.23
N PHE A 96 1.49 -7.77 1.22
CA PHE A 96 0.58 -8.62 0.46
C PHE A 96 1.34 -9.45 -0.59
N SER A 97 0.94 -10.72 -0.74
CA SER A 97 1.59 -11.69 -1.63
C SER A 97 1.13 -11.63 -3.09
N ALA A 98 -0.02 -11.03 -3.36
CA ALA A 98 -0.62 -10.91 -4.68
C ALA A 98 -1.30 -9.55 -4.82
N TYR A 99 -1.41 -9.06 -6.06
CA TYR A 99 -2.18 -7.85 -6.36
C TYR A 99 -3.68 -8.11 -6.27
N SER A 100 -4.43 -7.11 -5.80
CA SER A 100 -5.90 -7.06 -5.88
C SER A 100 -6.32 -5.63 -6.20
N ASN A 101 -7.30 -5.46 -7.09
CA ASN A 101 -7.87 -4.16 -7.44
C ASN A 101 -9.01 -3.73 -6.49
N GLU A 102 -9.05 -4.32 -5.29
CA GLU A 102 -10.00 -3.98 -4.23
C GLU A 102 -9.29 -3.27 -3.07
N PRO A 103 -9.98 -2.36 -2.36
CA PRO A 103 -9.44 -1.73 -1.16
C PRO A 103 -9.00 -2.78 -0.13
N ARG A 104 -7.76 -2.68 0.35
CA ARG A 104 -7.21 -3.62 1.36
C ARG A 104 -7.73 -3.37 2.77
N PHE A 105 -8.17 -2.13 3.01
CA PHE A 105 -8.75 -1.65 4.25
C PHE A 105 -9.48 -0.31 4.00
N GLU A 106 -10.40 0.01 4.90
CA GLU A 106 -11.11 1.28 4.91
C GLU A 106 -10.20 2.45 5.30
N ALA A 107 -10.44 3.64 4.76
CA ALA A 107 -9.64 4.83 5.08
C ALA A 107 -9.68 5.20 6.58
N SER A 108 -10.76 4.88 7.28
CA SER A 108 -10.88 5.07 8.73
C SER A 108 -9.86 4.25 9.53
N MET A 109 -9.36 3.14 8.98
CA MET A 109 -8.33 2.33 9.65
C MET A 109 -7.02 3.08 9.84
N LEU A 110 -6.67 4.07 8.99
CA LEU A 110 -5.45 4.87 9.18
C LEU A 110 -5.50 5.70 10.48
N VAL A 111 -6.69 6.10 10.95
CA VAL A 111 -6.83 6.79 12.23
C VAL A 111 -6.43 5.83 13.36
N HIS A 112 -6.98 4.62 13.35
CA HIS A 112 -6.67 3.60 14.35
C HIS A 112 -5.21 3.16 14.32
N PHE A 113 -4.57 3.10 13.15
CA PHE A 113 -3.14 2.80 13.06
C PHE A 113 -2.28 3.86 13.76
N ARG A 114 -2.62 5.15 13.61
CA ARG A 114 -1.91 6.25 14.28
C ARG A 114 -2.08 6.25 15.79
N GLU A 115 -3.23 5.81 16.28
CA GLU A 115 -3.50 5.73 17.72
C GLU A 115 -2.77 4.56 18.38
N ARG A 116 -2.54 3.46 17.64
CA ARG A 116 -1.95 2.22 18.15
C ARG A 116 -0.44 2.18 18.07
N ILE A 117 0.16 2.84 17.09
CA ILE A 117 1.61 2.86 16.92
C ILE A 117 2.15 4.05 17.73
N PRO A 118 2.88 3.81 18.85
CA PRO A 118 3.46 4.89 19.63
C PRO A 118 4.47 5.69 18.80
N ARG A 119 4.58 7.00 19.10
CA ARG A 119 5.50 7.93 18.42
C ARG A 119 6.91 7.84 18.97
#